data_AF-A0A8D8TXQ6-F1
#
_entry.id   AF-A0A8D8TXQ6-F1
#
_cell.length_a   1.000
_cell.length_b   1.000
_cell.length_c   1.000
_cell.angle_alpha   90.00
_cell.angle_beta   90.00
_cell.angle_gamma   90.00
#
_symmetry.space_group_name_H-M   'P 1'
#
loop_
_entity.id
_entity.type
_entity.pdbx_description
1 polymer ?
#
loop_
_entity_poly.entity_id
_entity_poly.type
_entity_poly.pdbx_seq_one_letter_code
_entity_poly.pdbx_strand_id
1 'polypeptide(L)'
;MVKLKRKLKRSLKEAEAPQKPVVELPPPTRNSDEPLVKKRRWINKQRVLIFASRGISFSDRHLMKNLQTMLPHSRPGNKMERKDTLTAVNEICEMKNCNKCILLEGRLRRDLYMWFANVNDGPSLKCLVESVFTMGELKLTGNSLKGSRPLLSFDEKFRQEPQYRLIQELLTQIFGTPKDLPRSQPFIDHVISFSILDNRIWFRNYQILSEDGALVEIGPRFCLNPIKIFDGGFGGKTIWENPKYVSPAKFRQRLKRLASDKYQMKAGHKEAKKQEKQSLVIETPNENDITELLSGDMMKKAKKLTHKTIDLKKQSETESAAQEKAIEKKKINAAYSATKKLKKKEAEKVAAAAKSVQNGGGLSVTTKEGKKINKHKLKRD
;
A
#
# COMPACT_ATOMS: atom_id res chain seq x y z
N MET A 1 -40.89 18.88 80.83
CA MET A 1 -41.45 19.86 79.87
C MET A 1 -40.36 20.85 79.48
N VAL A 2 -39.76 20.77 78.29
CA VAL A 2 -39.26 21.96 77.57
C VAL A 2 -39.32 21.65 76.07
N LYS A 3 -40.13 22.41 75.34
CA LYS A 3 -40.40 22.29 73.91
C LYS A 3 -39.39 23.11 73.09
N LEU A 4 -38.86 22.47 72.05
CA LEU A 4 -38.75 22.95 70.66
C LEU A 4 -38.27 24.39 70.36
N LYS A 5 -37.12 24.52 69.69
CA LYS A 5 -36.99 24.89 68.24
C LYS A 5 -35.58 25.41 67.92
N ARG A 6 -34.86 24.64 67.08
CA ARG A 6 -33.66 25.08 66.34
C ARG A 6 -34.03 26.24 65.41
N LYS A 7 -33.37 27.40 65.53
CA LYS A 7 -33.40 28.49 64.54
C LYS A 7 -32.18 28.39 63.62
N LEU A 8 -32.46 28.02 62.37
CA LEU A 8 -31.55 28.10 61.22
C LEU A 8 -31.39 29.59 60.86
N LYS A 9 -30.18 30.17 60.95
CA LYS A 9 -29.89 31.50 60.40
C LYS A 9 -29.73 31.37 58.87
N ARG A 10 -30.78 31.68 58.12
CA ARG A 10 -30.71 31.97 56.68
C ARG A 10 -30.45 33.47 56.53
N SER A 11 -29.28 33.82 56.01
CA SER A 11 -29.00 35.16 55.50
C SER A 11 -29.88 35.44 54.29
N LEU A 12 -30.70 36.49 54.37
CA LEU A 12 -31.36 37.10 53.22
C LEU A 12 -30.29 37.82 52.40
N LYS A 13 -29.84 37.17 51.33
CA LYS A 13 -29.15 37.85 50.23
C LYS A 13 -30.24 38.24 49.25
N GLU A 14 -30.40 39.54 49.02
CA GLU A 14 -31.35 40.11 48.06
C GLU A 14 -31.19 39.41 46.71
N ALA A 15 -32.33 39.06 46.11
CA ALA A 15 -32.38 38.42 44.81
C ALA A 15 -31.97 39.42 43.73
N GLU A 16 -30.76 39.27 43.19
CA GLU A 16 -30.39 39.92 41.93
C GLU A 16 -31.33 39.44 40.82
N ALA A 17 -31.98 40.40 40.17
CA ALA A 17 -32.82 40.17 39.00
C ALA A 17 -31.97 39.54 37.86
N PRO A 18 -32.55 38.65 37.02
CA PRO A 18 -31.82 38.06 35.91
C PRO A 18 -31.42 39.15 34.91
N GLN A 19 -30.11 39.40 34.79
CA GLN A 19 -29.54 40.27 33.78
C GLN A 19 -29.92 39.73 32.39
N LYS A 20 -30.75 40.47 31.65
CA LYS A 20 -30.99 40.19 30.23
C LYS A 20 -29.65 40.26 29.49
N PRO A 21 -29.36 39.34 28.55
CA PRO A 21 -28.15 39.43 27.75
C PRO A 21 -28.18 40.75 26.99
N VAL A 22 -27.24 41.64 27.29
CA VAL A 22 -27.04 42.88 26.55
C VAL A 22 -26.63 42.49 25.14
N VAL A 23 -27.55 42.60 24.20
CA VAL A 23 -27.24 42.52 22.78
C VAL A 23 -26.63 43.86 22.41
N GLU A 24 -25.31 43.94 22.41
CA GLU A 24 -24.60 45.07 21.82
C GLU A 24 -24.90 45.08 20.31
N LEU A 25 -25.79 45.98 19.90
CA LEU A 25 -26.02 46.25 18.48
C LEU A 25 -24.76 46.87 17.89
N PRO A 26 -24.31 46.42 16.71
CA PRO A 26 -23.17 47.04 16.06
C PRO A 26 -23.46 48.52 15.76
N PRO A 27 -22.44 49.39 15.77
CA PRO A 27 -22.61 50.81 15.48
C PRO A 27 -23.24 51.02 14.10
N PRO A 28 -24.10 52.05 13.95
CA PRO A 28 -24.90 52.29 12.74
C PRO A 28 -24.07 52.67 11.52
N THR A 29 -22.87 53.21 11.72
CA THR A 29 -21.91 53.49 10.65
C THR A 29 -20.60 52.79 10.95
N ARG A 30 -20.21 51.92 10.03
CA ARG A 30 -18.92 51.26 10.04
C ARG A 30 -18.04 51.96 9.01
N ASN A 31 -16.92 52.53 9.45
CA ASN A 31 -15.92 53.05 8.53
C ASN A 31 -15.41 51.88 7.65
N SER A 32 -15.56 51.99 6.34
CA SER A 32 -15.21 50.94 5.37
C SER A 32 -13.73 50.53 5.45
N ASP A 33 -12.87 51.43 5.94
CA ASP A 33 -11.42 51.27 6.05
C ASP A 33 -10.95 50.61 7.37
N GLU A 34 -11.84 50.31 8.32
CA GLU A 34 -11.43 49.55 9.50
C GLU A 34 -11.20 48.08 9.15
N PRO A 35 -9.97 47.55 9.33
CA PRO A 35 -9.70 46.15 9.05
C PRO A 35 -10.60 45.29 9.93
N LEU A 36 -11.40 44.42 9.29
CA LEU A 36 -12.22 43.41 9.97
C LEU A 36 -11.42 42.79 11.12
N VAL A 37 -11.88 42.94 12.36
CA VAL A 37 -11.31 42.26 13.52
C VAL A 37 -11.53 40.76 13.33
N LYS A 38 -10.58 40.10 12.67
CA LYS A 38 -10.61 38.66 12.44
C LYS A 38 -10.46 38.00 13.80
N LYS A 39 -11.56 37.49 14.36
CA LYS A 39 -11.50 36.59 15.51
C LYS A 39 -10.56 35.45 15.13
N ARG A 40 -9.41 35.33 15.80
CA ARG A 40 -8.47 34.19 15.66
C ARG A 40 -9.14 32.93 16.21
N ARG A 41 -10.15 32.44 15.50
CA ARG A 41 -10.90 31.25 15.89
C ARG A 41 -10.23 30.07 15.24
N TRP A 42 -9.40 29.40 16.01
CA TRP A 42 -8.85 28.10 15.64
C TRP A 42 -9.98 27.05 15.66
N ILE A 43 -10.70 26.93 14.53
CA ILE A 43 -11.86 26.02 14.37
C ILE A 43 -11.39 24.57 14.22
N ASN A 44 -10.41 24.33 13.36
CA ASN A 44 -9.93 22.98 13.06
C ASN A 44 -8.75 22.57 13.97
N LYS A 45 -9.03 21.94 15.10
CA LYS A 45 -8.00 21.56 16.08
C LYS A 45 -7.32 20.23 15.75
N GLN A 46 -6.72 20.10 14.57
CA GLN A 46 -5.91 18.91 14.25
C GLN A 46 -4.53 18.98 14.92
N ARG A 47 -4.11 17.84 15.45
CA ARG A 47 -2.77 17.60 15.99
C ARG A 47 -2.31 16.24 15.49
N VAL A 48 -1.11 16.20 14.92
CA VAL A 48 -0.54 15.00 14.33
C VAL A 48 0.63 14.53 15.18
N LEU A 49 0.57 13.31 15.70
CA LEU A 49 1.72 12.67 16.33
C LEU A 49 2.62 12.07 15.26
N ILE A 50 3.92 12.40 15.28
CA ILE A 50 4.89 11.81 14.35
C ILE A 50 6.00 11.14 15.15
N PHE A 51 6.13 9.83 14.98
CA PHE A 51 7.18 9.05 15.61
C PHE A 51 7.48 7.76 14.84
N ALA A 52 8.45 7.01 15.35
CA ALA A 52 8.94 5.82 14.67
C ALA A 52 9.12 4.65 15.64
N SER A 53 9.15 3.44 15.11
CA SER A 53 9.58 2.26 15.85
C SER A 53 11.10 2.17 15.93
N ARG A 54 11.60 1.38 16.90
CA ARG A 54 13.01 1.04 16.93
C ARG A 54 13.43 0.21 15.73
N GLY A 55 14.52 0.63 15.09
CA GLY A 55 15.10 -0.07 13.94
C GLY A 55 14.91 0.61 12.59
N ILE A 56 14.48 1.87 12.56
CA ILE A 56 14.56 2.72 11.37
C ILE A 56 16.01 3.01 10.95
N SER A 57 16.22 3.21 9.65
CA SER A 57 17.53 3.52 9.08
C SER A 57 18.00 4.95 9.41
N PHE A 58 19.20 5.33 8.96
CA PHE A 58 19.66 6.71 9.08
C PHE A 58 18.82 7.67 8.23
N SER A 59 18.60 7.36 6.95
CA SER A 59 17.80 8.19 6.04
C SER A 59 16.36 8.34 6.54
N ASP A 60 15.74 7.28 7.05
CA ASP A 60 14.38 7.32 7.61
C ASP A 60 14.25 8.28 8.81
N ARG A 61 15.32 8.41 9.62
CA ARG A 61 15.36 9.38 10.73
C ARG A 61 15.33 10.82 10.22
N HIS A 62 16.04 11.08 9.12
CA HIS A 62 16.03 12.38 8.47
C HIS A 62 14.67 12.66 7.83
N LEU A 63 14.05 11.67 7.17
CA LEU A 63 12.68 11.79 6.65
C LEU A 63 11.68 12.15 7.76
N MET A 64 11.74 11.45 8.90
CA MET A 64 10.88 11.76 10.06
C MET A 64 11.07 13.19 10.56
N LYS A 65 12.32 13.67 10.67
CA LYS A 65 12.62 15.05 11.07
C LYS A 65 12.15 16.07 10.03
N ASN A 66 12.26 15.76 8.73
CA ASN A 66 11.76 16.61 7.66
C ASN A 66 10.23 16.76 7.74
N LEU A 67 9.49 15.66 7.94
CA LEU A 67 8.04 15.70 8.14
C LEU A 67 7.63 16.52 9.38
N GLN A 68 8.37 16.38 10.49
CA GLN A 68 8.13 17.18 11.71
C GLN A 68 8.40 18.68 11.51
N THR A 69 9.37 19.01 10.66
CA THR A 69 9.73 20.42 10.39
C THR A 69 8.73 21.06 9.42
N MET A 70 8.26 20.29 8.44
CA MET A 70 7.28 20.73 7.45
C MET A 70 5.88 20.93 8.05
N LEU A 71 5.45 20.08 8.99
CA LEU A 71 4.12 20.15 9.60
C LEU A 71 4.14 20.88 10.95
N PRO A 72 3.62 22.12 11.08
CA PRO A 72 3.68 22.89 12.32
C PRO A 72 2.78 22.36 13.45
N HIS A 73 1.68 21.68 13.10
CA HIS A 73 0.79 20.97 14.03
C HIS A 73 1.32 19.59 14.42
N SER A 74 2.51 19.21 13.97
CA SER A 74 3.13 17.97 14.39
C SER A 74 3.66 18.05 15.83
N ARG A 75 3.50 16.95 16.56
CA ARG A 75 4.10 16.71 17.86
C ARG A 75 5.08 15.55 17.73
N PRO A 76 6.34 15.70 18.15
CA PRO A 76 7.28 14.59 18.14
C PRO A 76 6.92 13.56 19.23
N GLY A 77 6.99 12.28 18.87
CA GLY A 77 6.86 11.15 19.80
C GLY A 77 8.19 10.51 20.19
N ASN A 78 8.18 9.81 21.31
CA ASN A 78 9.26 8.89 21.65
C ASN A 78 9.16 7.67 20.73
N LYS A 79 10.29 7.00 20.50
CA LYS A 79 10.28 5.80 19.65
C LYS A 79 9.59 4.65 20.39
N MET A 80 8.67 3.97 19.73
CA MET A 80 8.05 2.77 20.28
C MET A 80 9.01 1.58 20.26
N GLU A 81 8.88 0.69 21.24
CA GLU A 81 9.60 -0.56 21.24
C GLU A 81 9.02 -1.52 20.20
N ARG A 82 9.83 -2.51 19.79
CA ARG A 82 9.36 -3.54 18.86
C ARG A 82 8.42 -4.56 19.51
N LYS A 83 8.43 -4.62 20.85
CA LYS A 83 7.57 -5.53 21.62
C LYS A 83 6.15 -4.98 21.77
N ASP A 84 5.99 -3.67 21.66
CA ASP A 84 4.73 -2.99 21.87
C ASP A 84 3.76 -3.32 20.72
N THR A 85 2.50 -3.56 21.10
CA THR A 85 1.42 -3.77 20.14
C THR A 85 1.00 -2.44 19.52
N LEU A 86 0.42 -2.50 18.32
CA LEU A 86 -0.02 -1.29 17.61
C LEU A 86 -1.16 -0.54 18.33
N THR A 87 -1.89 -1.20 19.24
CA THR A 87 -2.88 -0.55 20.11
C THR A 87 -2.27 0.46 21.07
N ALA A 88 -1.02 0.25 21.52
CA ALA A 88 -0.31 1.21 22.37
C ALA A 88 -0.12 2.57 21.69
N VAL A 89 -0.15 2.62 20.35
CA VAL A 89 -0.07 3.89 19.60
C VAL A 89 -1.27 4.77 19.88
N ASN A 90 -2.47 4.18 20.06
CA ASN A 90 -3.68 4.93 20.35
C ASN A 90 -3.60 5.60 21.72
N GLU A 91 -3.12 4.86 22.74
CA GLU A 91 -2.89 5.38 24.10
C GLU A 91 -1.86 6.52 24.09
N ILE A 92 -0.75 6.39 23.35
CA ILE A 92 0.26 7.46 23.23
C ILE A 92 -0.35 8.71 22.59
N CYS A 93 -1.23 8.54 21.60
CA CYS A 93 -1.92 9.64 20.95
C CYS A 93 -2.90 10.33 21.90
N GLU A 94 -3.63 9.56 22.71
CA GLU A 94 -4.57 10.08 23.72
C GLU A 94 -3.83 10.87 24.80
N MET A 95 -2.75 10.32 25.36
CA MET A 95 -1.89 11.01 26.34
C MET A 95 -1.33 12.34 25.79
N LYS A 96 -1.03 12.40 24.49
CA LYS A 96 -0.54 13.60 23.81
C LYS A 96 -1.63 14.47 23.21
N ASN A 97 -2.89 14.10 23.38
CA ASN A 97 -4.07 14.75 22.79
C ASN A 97 -3.87 15.03 21.29
N CYS A 98 -3.53 13.98 20.55
CA CYS A 98 -3.32 13.98 19.10
C CYS A 98 -4.42 13.19 18.40
N ASN A 99 -5.13 13.83 17.47
CA ASN A 99 -6.23 13.20 16.75
C ASN A 99 -5.73 12.28 15.63
N LYS A 100 -4.56 12.61 15.06
CA LYS A 100 -3.98 11.95 13.90
C LYS A 100 -2.58 11.45 14.23
N CYS A 101 -2.15 10.41 13.54
CA CYS A 101 -0.85 9.80 13.78
C CYS A 101 -0.16 9.41 12.46
N ILE A 102 1.15 9.65 12.41
CA ILE A 102 2.09 9.10 11.43
C ILE A 102 3.11 8.25 12.19
N LEU A 103 3.07 6.94 11.96
CA LEU A 103 4.03 6.00 12.53
C LEU A 103 4.95 5.45 11.44
N LEU A 104 6.26 5.61 11.63
CA LEU A 104 7.30 5.00 10.79
C LEU A 104 7.76 3.68 11.41
N GLU A 105 7.34 2.56 10.83
CA GLU A 105 7.72 1.20 11.24
C GLU A 105 8.93 0.72 10.43
N GLY A 106 10.11 0.69 11.06
CA GLY A 106 11.34 0.17 10.45
C GLY A 106 11.51 -1.33 10.65
N ARG A 107 11.58 -2.11 9.57
CA ARG A 107 11.89 -3.55 9.61
C ARG A 107 13.30 -3.82 9.08
N LEU A 108 14.06 -4.61 9.85
CA LEU A 108 15.41 -5.06 9.49
C LEU A 108 16.38 -3.93 9.11
N ARG A 109 16.12 -2.67 9.52
CA ARG A 109 16.86 -1.45 9.12
C ARG A 109 16.97 -1.27 7.60
N ARG A 110 16.05 -1.87 6.83
CA ARG A 110 16.07 -1.86 5.35
C ARG A 110 14.72 -1.48 4.75
N ASP A 111 13.64 -2.04 5.29
CA ASP A 111 12.29 -1.78 4.79
C ASP A 111 11.59 -0.80 5.72
N LEU A 112 11.02 0.26 5.14
CA LEU A 112 10.25 1.27 5.88
C LEU A 112 8.76 1.13 5.54
N TYR A 113 7.94 1.00 6.58
CA TYR A 113 6.50 1.09 6.47
C TYR A 113 6.02 2.36 7.14
N MET A 114 5.06 3.04 6.53
CA MET A 114 4.41 4.20 7.11
C MET A 114 2.95 3.88 7.36
N TRP A 115 2.50 4.23 8.55
CA TRP A 115 1.11 4.17 8.94
C TRP A 115 0.57 5.58 9.08
N PHE A 116 -0.58 5.81 8.46
CA PHE A 116 -1.37 7.02 8.63
C PHE A 116 -2.66 6.62 9.31
N ALA A 117 -3.00 7.23 10.43
CA ALA A 117 -4.20 6.86 11.16
C ALA A 117 -4.92 8.08 11.72
N ASN A 118 -6.25 7.98 11.74
CA ASN A 118 -7.08 8.72 12.66
C ASN A 118 -7.31 7.85 13.90
N VAL A 119 -6.92 8.37 15.06
CA VAL A 119 -6.74 7.54 16.27
C VAL A 119 -8.08 7.15 16.89
N ASN A 120 -9.03 8.08 16.94
CA ASN A 120 -10.30 7.88 17.65
C ASN A 120 -11.32 7.11 16.79
N ASP A 121 -11.50 7.52 15.54
CA ASP A 121 -12.56 6.96 14.68
C ASP A 121 -12.04 5.93 13.66
N GLY A 122 -10.71 5.79 13.51
CA GLY A 122 -10.16 5.23 12.27
C GLY A 122 -10.46 6.14 11.07
N PRO A 123 -10.06 5.77 9.84
CA PRO A 123 -9.36 4.56 9.41
C PRO A 123 -7.85 4.62 9.63
N SER A 124 -7.17 3.50 9.41
CA SER A 124 -5.71 3.45 9.31
C SER A 124 -5.23 2.88 7.97
N LEU A 125 -4.25 3.55 7.38
CA LEU A 125 -3.63 3.21 6.11
C LEU A 125 -2.21 2.72 6.37
N LYS A 126 -1.89 1.52 5.90
CA LYS A 126 -0.53 0.99 5.89
C LYS A 126 0.05 1.09 4.49
N CYS A 127 1.19 1.79 4.38
CA CYS A 127 1.95 1.94 3.15
C CYS A 127 3.36 1.39 3.32
N LEU A 128 3.91 0.79 2.27
CA LEU A 128 5.36 0.62 2.13
C LEU A 128 5.93 1.91 1.55
N VAL A 129 7.02 2.40 2.13
CA VAL A 129 7.73 3.56 1.58
C VAL A 129 8.88 3.07 0.72
N GLU A 130 8.94 3.57 -0.50
CA GLU A 130 9.97 3.29 -1.47
C GLU A 130 10.59 4.61 -1.95
N SER A 131 11.81 4.55 -2.49
CA SER A 131 12.48 5.71 -3.11
C SER A 131 12.53 6.95 -2.22
N VAL A 132 12.99 6.79 -0.97
CA VAL A 132 13.13 7.90 -0.02
C VAL A 132 14.34 8.75 -0.40
N PHE A 133 14.12 10.04 -0.58
CA PHE A 133 15.15 11.06 -0.68
C PHE A 133 14.83 12.17 0.32
N THR A 134 15.74 12.38 1.25
CA THR A 134 15.59 13.41 2.28
C THR A 134 15.99 14.78 1.74
N MET A 135 15.60 15.86 2.44
CA MET A 135 15.93 17.23 2.04
C MET A 135 17.45 17.48 1.92
N GLY A 136 18.28 16.73 2.66
CA GLY A 136 19.73 16.93 2.67
C GLY A 136 20.52 16.09 1.66
N GLU A 137 19.90 15.06 1.07
CA GLU A 137 20.57 14.15 0.13
C GLU A 137 20.50 14.67 -1.30
N LEU A 138 19.38 15.30 -1.66
CA LEU A 138 19.15 15.83 -3.00
C LEU A 138 19.59 17.30 -3.04
N LYS A 139 20.37 17.68 -4.06
CA LYS A 139 20.80 19.07 -4.31
C LYS A 139 19.64 19.94 -4.83
N LEU A 140 18.54 19.94 -4.09
CA LEU A 140 17.39 20.77 -4.36
C LEU A 140 17.68 22.21 -3.91
N THR A 141 17.26 23.17 -4.74
CA THR A 141 17.50 24.60 -4.52
C THR A 141 16.35 25.29 -3.82
N GLY A 142 15.19 24.63 -3.69
CA GLY A 142 14.00 25.20 -3.06
C GLY A 142 14.12 25.27 -1.54
N ASN A 143 13.51 26.30 -0.96
CA ASN A 143 13.37 26.48 0.49
C ASN A 143 11.91 26.84 0.83
N SER A 144 11.50 26.70 2.08
CA SER A 144 10.20 27.27 2.51
C SER A 144 10.24 27.70 3.97
N LEU A 145 9.39 28.68 4.29
CA LEU A 145 9.17 29.15 5.64
C LEU A 145 8.65 28.01 6.52
N LYS A 146 9.36 27.78 7.63
CA LYS A 146 8.97 26.79 8.63
C LYS A 146 7.61 27.14 9.23
N GLY A 147 6.67 26.22 9.10
CA GLY A 147 5.31 26.41 9.60
C GLY A 147 4.40 27.25 8.71
N SER A 148 4.83 27.57 7.47
CA SER A 148 3.90 28.01 6.44
C SER A 148 2.82 26.95 6.18
N ARG A 149 1.68 27.40 5.66
CA ARG A 149 0.56 26.52 5.38
C ARG A 149 0.71 25.95 3.96
N PRO A 150 0.81 24.62 3.79
CA PRO A 150 0.94 24.03 2.46
C PRO A 150 -0.37 24.14 1.69
N LEU A 151 -0.27 24.32 0.37
CA LEU A 151 -1.32 23.90 -0.56
C LEU A 151 -1.18 22.41 -0.80
N LEU A 152 -2.31 21.70 -0.82
CA LEU A 152 -2.33 20.28 -1.15
C LEU A 152 -2.86 20.13 -2.58
N SER A 153 -2.02 19.59 -3.46
CA SER A 153 -2.37 19.24 -4.82
C SER A 153 -2.55 17.74 -4.92
N PHE A 154 -3.69 17.30 -5.43
CA PHE A 154 -4.01 15.88 -5.66
C PHE A 154 -4.33 15.66 -7.13
N ASP A 155 -3.76 14.60 -7.69
CA ASP A 155 -4.09 14.11 -9.03
C ASP A 155 -5.57 13.69 -9.14
N GLU A 156 -6.16 13.81 -10.33
CA GLU A 156 -7.56 13.50 -10.61
C GLU A 156 -7.88 12.02 -10.36
N LYS A 157 -6.88 11.14 -10.51
CA LYS A 157 -6.98 9.70 -10.23
C LYS A 157 -7.44 9.40 -8.80
N PHE A 158 -7.20 10.30 -7.85
CA PHE A 158 -7.68 10.13 -6.48
C PHE A 158 -9.21 10.13 -6.37
N ARG A 159 -9.90 10.77 -7.32
CA ARG A 159 -11.36 10.84 -7.35
C ARG A 159 -12.02 9.65 -8.03
N GLN A 160 -11.27 8.88 -8.83
CA GLN A 160 -11.81 7.80 -9.65
C GLN A 160 -12.12 6.54 -8.83
N GLU A 161 -11.22 6.11 -7.95
CA GLU A 161 -11.41 4.91 -7.13
C GLU A 161 -11.76 5.26 -5.67
N PRO A 162 -12.69 4.53 -5.03
CA PRO A 162 -13.14 4.84 -3.66
C PRO A 162 -12.02 4.71 -2.62
N GLN A 163 -11.10 3.75 -2.79
CA GLN A 163 -9.94 3.60 -1.92
C GLN A 163 -9.04 4.83 -1.95
N TYR A 164 -8.82 5.42 -3.12
CA TYR A 164 -7.97 6.61 -3.23
C TYR A 164 -8.69 7.85 -2.71
N ARG A 165 -10.02 7.93 -2.86
CA ARG A 165 -10.81 9.02 -2.26
C ARG A 165 -10.69 9.02 -0.73
N LEU A 166 -10.71 7.84 -0.11
CA LEU A 166 -10.50 7.70 1.34
C LEU A 166 -9.08 8.09 1.74
N ILE A 167 -8.08 7.65 0.97
CA ILE A 167 -6.67 8.03 1.20
C ILE A 167 -6.49 9.54 1.04
N GLN A 168 -7.10 10.16 0.04
CA GLN A 168 -7.06 11.60 -0.20
C GLN A 168 -7.62 12.37 1.00
N GLU A 169 -8.77 11.97 1.54
CA GLU A 169 -9.35 12.62 2.71
C GLU A 169 -8.45 12.47 3.94
N LEU A 170 -7.92 11.26 4.18
CA LEU A 170 -6.99 11.00 5.28
C LEU A 170 -5.71 11.85 5.17
N LEU A 171 -5.11 11.93 3.98
CA LEU A 171 -3.91 12.73 3.73
C LEU A 171 -4.21 14.23 3.84
N THR A 172 -5.38 14.68 3.38
CA THR A 172 -5.82 16.07 3.51
C THR A 172 -5.90 16.50 4.97
N GLN A 173 -6.45 15.66 5.83
CA GLN A 173 -6.54 15.95 7.27
C GLN A 173 -5.17 15.92 7.99
N ILE A 174 -4.23 15.08 7.52
CA ILE A 174 -2.91 14.93 8.14
C ILE A 174 -1.97 16.05 7.70
N PHE A 175 -1.85 16.28 6.40
CA PHE A 175 -0.93 17.27 5.82
C PHE A 175 -1.51 18.68 5.77
N GLY A 176 -2.83 18.83 5.91
CA GLY A 176 -3.50 20.12 5.98
C GLY A 176 -3.22 20.82 7.30
N THR A 177 -2.47 21.92 7.24
CA THR A 177 -2.21 22.76 8.43
C THR A 177 -3.43 23.62 8.76
N PRO A 178 -3.98 23.51 9.99
CA PRO A 178 -5.08 24.37 10.42
C PRO A 178 -4.75 25.85 10.32
N LYS A 179 -5.76 26.65 9.94
CA LYS A 179 -5.66 28.11 9.99
C LYS A 179 -5.59 28.58 11.44
N ASP A 180 -4.75 29.59 11.69
CA ASP A 180 -4.58 30.25 12.98
C ASP A 180 -4.06 29.32 14.10
N LEU A 181 -3.31 28.28 13.73
CA LEU A 181 -2.55 27.49 14.69
C LEU A 181 -1.43 28.37 15.29
N PRO A 182 -1.14 28.30 16.61
CA PRO A 182 -0.11 29.15 17.21
C PRO A 182 1.29 29.08 16.58
N ARG A 183 1.64 27.96 15.91
CA ARG A 183 2.91 27.77 15.20
C ARG A 183 2.81 27.97 13.68
N SER A 184 1.60 28.16 13.14
CA SER A 184 1.43 28.38 11.70
C SER A 184 1.68 29.83 11.33
N GLN A 185 2.43 30.04 10.26
CA GLN A 185 2.57 31.33 9.62
C GLN A 185 1.34 31.61 8.73
N PRO A 186 0.96 32.88 8.53
CA PRO A 186 -0.19 33.24 7.71
C PRO A 186 0.05 32.97 6.21
N PHE A 187 1.31 32.94 5.78
CA PHE A 187 1.71 32.81 4.38
C PHE A 187 1.64 31.37 3.87
N ILE A 188 1.41 31.27 2.56
CA ILE A 188 1.44 30.05 1.78
C ILE A 188 2.68 30.14 0.91
N ASP A 189 3.66 29.28 1.17
CA ASP A 189 4.99 29.35 0.55
C ASP A 189 5.33 28.07 -0.24
N HIS A 190 4.62 26.98 0.03
CA HIS A 190 4.90 25.69 -0.59
C HIS A 190 3.63 24.89 -0.91
N VAL A 191 3.79 23.97 -1.85
CA VAL A 191 2.78 23.05 -2.35
C VAL A 191 3.27 21.62 -2.15
N ILE A 192 2.45 20.82 -1.48
CA ILE A 192 2.62 19.39 -1.38
C ILE A 192 1.79 18.74 -2.48
N SER A 193 2.43 17.99 -3.36
CA SER A 193 1.80 17.30 -4.48
C SER A 193 1.77 15.79 -4.24
N PHE A 194 0.58 15.22 -4.46
CA PHE A 194 0.34 13.78 -4.48
C PHE A 194 -0.09 13.34 -5.87
N SER A 195 0.73 12.50 -6.51
CA SER A 195 0.45 11.99 -7.86
C SER A 195 0.37 10.46 -7.86
N ILE A 196 -0.60 9.89 -8.60
CA ILE A 196 -0.72 8.43 -8.70
C ILE A 196 -0.11 7.96 -10.01
N LEU A 197 0.91 7.11 -9.90
CA LEU A 197 1.55 6.42 -11.03
C LEU A 197 1.80 4.96 -10.64
N ASP A 198 1.41 4.01 -11.50
CA ASP A 198 1.58 2.57 -11.28
C ASP A 198 1.05 2.08 -9.91
N ASN A 199 -0.14 2.56 -9.53
CA ASN A 199 -0.78 2.27 -8.23
C ASN A 199 0.07 2.67 -7.01
N ARG A 200 1.01 3.60 -7.21
CA ARG A 200 1.85 4.17 -6.17
C ARG A 200 1.60 5.67 -6.08
N ILE A 201 1.66 6.19 -4.87
CA ILE A 201 1.45 7.60 -4.57
C ILE A 201 2.81 8.25 -4.42
N TRP A 202 3.13 9.16 -5.32
CA TRP A 202 4.35 9.96 -5.28
C TRP A 202 4.09 11.20 -4.44
N PHE A 203 4.95 11.42 -3.45
CA PHE A 203 4.97 12.62 -2.63
C PHE A 203 6.08 13.54 -3.11
N ARG A 204 5.74 14.81 -3.38
CA ARG A 204 6.70 15.86 -3.71
C ARG A 204 6.33 17.16 -3.02
N ASN A 205 7.33 17.99 -2.73
CA ASN A 205 7.16 19.27 -2.07
C ASN A 205 7.88 20.38 -2.85
N TYR A 206 7.13 21.42 -3.21
CA TYR A 206 7.56 22.50 -4.08
C TYR A 206 7.41 23.86 -3.40
N GLN A 207 8.40 24.72 -3.52
CA GLN A 207 8.34 26.14 -3.20
C GLN A 207 7.59 26.89 -4.30
N ILE A 208 6.80 27.89 -3.92
CA ILE A 208 6.22 28.88 -4.83
C ILE A 208 7.22 30.03 -4.95
N LEU A 209 7.81 30.23 -6.12
CA LEU A 209 8.87 31.25 -6.30
C LEU A 209 8.30 32.63 -6.63
N SER A 210 7.30 32.67 -7.51
CA SER A 210 6.74 33.89 -8.08
C SER A 210 5.22 33.77 -8.24
N GLU A 211 4.54 34.90 -8.33
CA GLU A 211 3.08 34.96 -8.53
C GLU A 211 2.64 34.28 -9.85
N ASP A 212 3.55 34.18 -10.83
CA ASP A 212 3.36 33.47 -12.10
C ASP A 212 3.22 31.95 -11.95
N GLY A 213 3.37 31.40 -10.73
CA GLY A 213 3.19 29.98 -10.45
C GLY A 213 4.41 29.11 -10.74
N ALA A 214 5.60 29.71 -10.88
CA ALA A 214 6.85 28.98 -10.98
C ALA A 214 7.13 28.19 -9.69
N LEU A 215 7.41 26.89 -9.84
CA LEU A 215 7.64 25.96 -8.73
C LEU A 215 9.07 25.43 -8.73
N VAL A 216 9.71 25.48 -7.56
CA VAL A 216 11.06 24.91 -7.34
C VAL A 216 10.96 23.81 -6.30
N GLU A 217 11.61 22.67 -6.52
CA GLU A 217 11.47 21.56 -5.59
C GLU A 217 12.34 21.74 -4.33
N ILE A 218 11.78 21.40 -3.16
CA ILE A 218 12.42 21.48 -1.82
C ILE A 218 12.75 20.08 -1.28
N GLY A 219 11.83 19.13 -1.47
CA GLY A 219 11.87 17.81 -0.83
C GLY A 219 11.15 17.77 0.53
N PRO A 220 11.06 16.61 1.20
CA PRO A 220 11.56 15.29 0.78
C PRO A 220 10.77 14.68 -0.40
N ARG A 221 11.37 13.71 -1.08
CA ARG A 221 10.70 12.86 -2.09
C ARG A 221 10.54 11.46 -1.54
N PHE A 222 9.37 10.88 -1.70
CA PHE A 222 9.18 9.46 -1.43
C PHE A 222 7.97 8.93 -2.17
N CYS A 223 7.95 7.61 -2.34
CA CYS A 223 6.86 6.89 -2.97
C CYS A 223 6.16 6.04 -1.91
N LEU A 224 4.84 6.19 -1.80
CA LEU A 224 3.99 5.37 -0.95
C LEU A 224 3.33 4.29 -1.81
N ASN A 225 3.51 3.04 -1.43
CA ASN A 225 2.84 1.89 -2.03
C ASN A 225 1.78 1.39 -1.03
N PRO A 226 0.48 1.68 -1.24
CA PRO A 226 -0.59 1.29 -0.33
C PRO A 226 -0.68 -0.23 -0.21
N ILE A 227 -0.76 -0.74 1.02
CA ILE A 227 -0.83 -2.18 1.31
C ILE A 227 -2.25 -2.57 1.71
N LYS A 228 -2.72 -1.97 2.82
CA LYS A 228 -4.03 -2.27 3.43
C LYS A 228 -4.61 -1.02 4.06
N ILE A 229 -5.93 -0.96 4.08
CA ILE A 229 -6.70 0.01 4.84
C ILE A 229 -7.51 -0.76 5.88
N PHE A 230 -7.46 -0.29 7.12
CA PHE A 230 -8.22 -0.81 8.24
C PHE A 230 -9.26 0.18 8.70
N ASP A 231 -10.35 -0.36 9.24
CA ASP A 231 -11.48 0.41 9.75
C ASP A 231 -11.14 1.19 11.02
N GLY A 232 -10.34 0.61 11.93
CA GLY A 232 -9.96 1.25 13.18
C GLY A 232 -8.61 1.97 13.16
N GLY A 233 -8.35 2.73 14.22
CA GLY A 233 -7.04 3.29 14.53
C GLY A 233 -6.04 2.18 14.86
N PHE A 234 -5.12 1.89 13.94
CA PHE A 234 -4.08 0.88 14.08
C PHE A 234 -4.58 -0.56 14.34
N GLY A 235 -5.79 -0.87 13.89
CA GLY A 235 -6.42 -2.18 14.06
C GLY A 235 -7.78 -2.26 13.39
N GLY A 236 -8.54 -3.31 13.71
CA GLY A 236 -9.87 -3.53 13.15
C GLY A 236 -9.89 -4.30 11.83
N LYS A 237 -11.06 -4.36 11.21
CA LYS A 237 -11.29 -5.13 9.98
C LYS A 237 -10.55 -4.49 8.81
N THR A 238 -9.96 -5.31 7.95
CA THR A 238 -9.38 -4.81 6.69
C THR A 238 -10.50 -4.47 5.73
N ILE A 239 -10.62 -3.19 5.37
CA ILE A 239 -11.61 -2.69 4.41
C ILE A 239 -11.12 -2.95 2.99
N TRP A 240 -9.83 -2.73 2.76
CA TRP A 240 -9.22 -2.86 1.44
C TRP A 240 -7.79 -3.41 1.54
N GLU A 241 -7.41 -4.25 0.59
CA GLU A 241 -6.07 -4.81 0.45
C GLU A 241 -5.64 -4.69 -1.01
N ASN A 242 -4.42 -4.23 -1.24
CA ASN A 242 -3.85 -4.08 -2.57
C ASN A 242 -3.44 -5.45 -3.14
N PRO A 243 -4.10 -5.97 -4.19
CA PRO A 243 -3.73 -7.26 -4.79
C PRO A 243 -2.40 -7.22 -5.53
N LYS A 244 -1.93 -6.04 -5.95
CA LYS A 244 -0.66 -5.88 -6.68
C LYS A 244 0.54 -5.76 -5.75
N TYR A 245 0.31 -5.57 -4.45
CA TYR A 245 1.38 -5.39 -3.49
C TYR A 245 2.16 -6.70 -3.24
N VAL A 246 3.48 -6.62 -3.37
CA VAL A 246 4.40 -7.70 -2.99
C VAL A 246 5.36 -7.15 -1.95
N SER A 247 5.48 -7.83 -0.80
CA SER A 247 6.40 -7.36 0.23
C SER A 247 7.86 -7.49 -0.22
N PRO A 248 8.75 -6.56 0.17
CA PRO A 248 10.17 -6.63 -0.18
C PRO A 248 10.83 -7.93 0.27
N ALA A 249 10.40 -8.48 1.42
CA ALA A 249 10.85 -9.79 1.89
C ALA A 249 10.49 -10.92 0.93
N LYS A 250 9.23 -10.97 0.45
CA LYS A 250 8.78 -11.97 -0.53
C LYS A 250 9.47 -11.78 -1.88
N PHE A 251 9.68 -10.54 -2.31
CA PHE A 251 10.41 -10.23 -3.54
C PHE A 251 11.86 -10.76 -3.47
N ARG A 252 12.58 -10.49 -2.37
CA ARG A 252 13.93 -11.02 -2.14
C ARG A 252 13.96 -12.55 -2.06
N GLN A 253 12.96 -13.16 -1.42
CA GLN A 253 12.84 -14.63 -1.38
C GLN A 253 12.66 -15.22 -2.79
N ARG A 254 11.85 -14.58 -3.64
CA ARG A 254 11.66 -14.99 -5.03
C ARG A 254 12.98 -14.89 -5.83
N LEU A 255 13.73 -13.80 -5.68
CA LEU A 255 15.03 -13.64 -6.34
C LEU A 255 16.04 -14.73 -5.91
N LYS A 256 16.10 -15.02 -4.60
CA LYS A 256 16.95 -16.10 -4.08
C LYS A 256 16.55 -17.47 -4.62
N ARG A 257 15.25 -17.74 -4.74
CA ARG A 257 14.74 -18.99 -5.33
C ARG A 257 15.12 -19.10 -6.81
N LEU A 258 14.92 -18.06 -7.60
CA LEU A 258 15.31 -18.04 -9.01
C LEU A 258 16.82 -18.26 -9.20
N ALA A 259 17.65 -17.71 -8.32
CA ALA A 259 19.08 -17.94 -8.33
C ALA A 259 19.44 -19.39 -7.97
N SER A 260 18.76 -19.98 -6.97
CA SER A 260 18.89 -21.39 -6.59
C SER A 260 18.47 -22.31 -7.74
N ASP A 261 17.34 -22.05 -8.39
CA ASP A 261 16.83 -22.84 -9.50
C ASP A 261 17.83 -22.82 -10.68
N LYS A 262 18.43 -21.66 -10.98
CA LYS A 262 19.49 -21.55 -12.00
C LYS A 262 20.72 -22.39 -11.65
N TYR A 263 21.10 -22.44 -10.37
CA TYR A 263 22.20 -23.27 -9.91
C TYR A 263 21.88 -24.77 -10.02
N GLN A 264 20.67 -25.17 -9.62
CA GLN A 264 20.19 -26.55 -9.75
C GLN A 264 20.15 -27.01 -11.20
N MET A 265 19.66 -26.17 -12.12
CA MET A 265 19.69 -26.46 -13.56
C MET A 265 21.12 -26.66 -14.06
N LYS A 266 22.07 -25.81 -13.65
CA LYS A 266 23.49 -25.95 -14.03
C LYS A 266 24.12 -27.22 -13.46
N ALA A 267 23.81 -27.58 -12.23
CA ALA A 267 24.27 -28.82 -11.60
C ALA A 267 23.71 -30.05 -12.34
N GLY A 268 22.40 -30.06 -12.61
CA GLY A 268 21.73 -31.11 -13.39
C GLY A 268 22.31 -31.26 -14.80
N HIS A 269 22.60 -30.16 -15.51
CA HIS A 269 23.27 -30.23 -16.81
C HIS A 269 24.70 -30.80 -16.72
N LYS A 270 25.44 -30.49 -15.65
CA LYS A 270 26.79 -31.05 -15.45
C LYS A 270 26.74 -32.54 -15.14
N GLU A 271 25.77 -32.97 -14.34
CA GLU A 271 25.53 -34.38 -14.03
C GLU A 271 25.07 -35.16 -15.26
N ALA A 272 24.13 -34.63 -16.04
CA ALA A 272 23.70 -35.22 -17.30
C ALA A 272 24.85 -35.38 -18.29
N LYS A 273 25.72 -34.36 -18.43
CA LYS A 273 26.92 -34.44 -19.28
C LYS A 273 27.93 -35.47 -18.76
N LYS A 274 28.04 -35.64 -17.44
CA LYS A 274 28.91 -36.67 -16.84
C LYS A 274 28.36 -38.07 -17.11
N GLN A 275 27.04 -38.26 -16.98
CA GLN A 275 26.36 -39.52 -17.32
C GLN A 275 26.50 -39.84 -18.80
N GLU A 276 26.28 -38.86 -19.69
CA GLU A 276 26.47 -39.02 -21.14
C GLU A 276 27.91 -39.45 -21.47
N LYS A 277 28.91 -38.78 -20.87
CA LYS A 277 30.31 -39.19 -21.01
C LYS A 277 30.58 -40.59 -20.48
N GLN A 278 29.98 -40.98 -19.35
CA GLN A 278 30.13 -42.32 -18.77
C GLN A 278 29.48 -43.39 -19.66
N SER A 279 28.31 -43.12 -20.25
CA SER A 279 27.67 -44.04 -21.21
C SER A 279 28.40 -44.15 -22.54
N LEU A 280 29.19 -43.14 -22.92
CA LEU A 280 30.02 -43.13 -24.14
C LEU A 280 31.40 -43.76 -23.92
N VAL A 281 31.74 -44.24 -22.72
CA VAL A 281 32.93 -45.08 -22.52
C VAL A 281 32.65 -46.44 -23.14
N ILE A 282 33.06 -46.59 -24.40
CA ILE A 282 33.10 -47.86 -25.11
C ILE A 282 34.07 -48.76 -24.33
N GLU A 283 33.60 -49.95 -23.92
CA GLU A 283 34.46 -51.00 -23.36
C GLU A 283 35.65 -51.20 -24.32
N THR A 284 36.87 -51.19 -23.78
CA THR A 284 38.10 -51.42 -24.56
C THR A 284 37.90 -52.69 -25.40
N PRO A 285 38.07 -52.63 -26.74
CA PRO A 285 37.93 -53.82 -27.57
C PRO A 285 38.87 -54.89 -27.03
N ASN A 286 38.32 -56.07 -26.72
CA ASN A 286 39.13 -57.19 -26.29
C ASN A 286 40.10 -57.50 -27.44
N GLU A 287 41.39 -57.72 -27.17
CA GLU A 287 42.42 -57.86 -28.22
C GLU A 287 42.10 -58.99 -29.24
N ASN A 288 41.23 -59.93 -28.85
CA ASN A 288 40.70 -61.00 -29.68
C ASN A 288 39.70 -60.56 -30.77
N ASP A 289 39.10 -59.37 -30.68
CA ASP A 289 38.18 -58.86 -31.71
C ASP A 289 38.92 -58.31 -32.95
N ILE A 290 40.20 -57.95 -32.80
CA ILE A 290 41.02 -57.38 -33.87
C ILE A 290 41.45 -58.48 -34.86
N THR A 291 41.73 -59.69 -34.37
CA THR A 291 42.12 -60.85 -35.19
C THR A 291 40.93 -61.44 -35.98
N GLU A 292 39.70 -61.34 -35.46
CA GLU A 292 38.47 -61.70 -36.19
C GLU A 292 38.02 -60.64 -37.23
N LEU A 293 38.50 -59.40 -37.09
CA LEU A 293 38.21 -58.31 -38.03
C LEU A 293 39.07 -58.37 -39.30
N LEU A 294 40.33 -58.82 -39.18
CA LEU A 294 41.29 -58.90 -40.29
C LEU A 294 41.17 -60.19 -41.14
N SER A 295 40.46 -61.21 -40.68
CA SER A 295 40.41 -62.54 -41.33
C SER A 295 39.28 -62.73 -42.35
N GLY A 296 38.55 -61.67 -42.74
CA GLY A 296 37.47 -61.78 -43.75
C GLY A 296 37.30 -60.54 -44.63
N ASP A 297 36.48 -60.67 -45.69
CA ASP A 297 36.16 -59.65 -46.71
C ASP A 297 35.78 -58.28 -46.07
N MET A 298 36.78 -57.41 -45.95
CA MET A 298 36.74 -56.13 -45.23
C MET A 298 35.61 -55.21 -45.72
N MET A 299 35.32 -55.24 -47.03
CA MET A 299 34.29 -54.41 -47.67
C MET A 299 32.84 -54.81 -47.33
N LYS A 300 32.57 -56.09 -47.08
CA LYS A 300 31.21 -56.57 -46.73
C LYS A 300 30.89 -56.34 -45.26
N LYS A 301 31.87 -56.51 -44.37
CA LYS A 301 31.72 -56.21 -42.94
C LYS A 301 31.62 -54.70 -42.68
N ALA A 302 32.39 -53.87 -43.41
CA ALA A 302 32.28 -52.41 -43.34
C ALA A 302 30.88 -51.91 -43.73
N LYS A 303 30.28 -52.43 -44.81
CA LYS A 303 28.89 -52.11 -45.19
C LYS A 303 27.88 -52.55 -44.11
N LYS A 304 28.04 -53.71 -43.48
CA LYS A 304 27.16 -54.14 -42.38
C LYS A 304 27.29 -53.24 -41.14
N LEU A 305 28.50 -52.81 -40.79
CA LEU A 305 28.74 -51.89 -39.67
C LEU A 305 28.17 -50.49 -39.94
N THR A 306 28.27 -49.98 -41.17
CA THR A 306 27.66 -48.70 -41.54
C THR A 306 26.13 -48.78 -41.52
N HIS A 307 25.53 -49.85 -42.04
CA HIS A 307 24.08 -50.04 -41.94
C HIS A 307 23.62 -50.16 -40.48
N LYS A 308 24.32 -50.93 -39.64
CA LYS A 308 23.97 -51.09 -38.22
C LYS A 308 24.12 -49.80 -37.41
N THR A 309 25.13 -48.97 -37.71
CA THR A 309 25.29 -47.65 -37.08
C THR A 309 24.26 -46.64 -37.57
N ILE A 310 23.85 -46.68 -38.85
CA ILE A 310 22.74 -45.88 -39.38
C ILE A 310 21.42 -46.28 -38.72
N ASP A 311 21.19 -47.56 -38.49
CA ASP A 311 19.96 -48.06 -37.85
C ASP A 311 19.91 -47.68 -36.36
N LEU A 312 21.03 -47.78 -35.63
CA LEU A 312 21.13 -47.32 -34.23
C LEU A 312 20.92 -45.80 -34.09
N LYS A 313 21.40 -45.02 -35.07
CA LYS A 313 21.22 -43.56 -35.10
C LYS A 313 19.79 -43.17 -35.42
N LYS A 314 19.12 -43.89 -36.32
CA LYS A 314 17.68 -43.74 -36.56
C LYS A 314 16.87 -44.10 -35.31
N GLN A 315 17.26 -45.14 -34.58
CA GLN A 315 16.58 -45.54 -33.34
C GLN A 315 16.72 -44.48 -32.25
N SER A 316 17.92 -43.92 -32.02
CA SER A 316 18.11 -42.85 -31.04
C SER A 316 17.43 -41.52 -31.43
N GLU A 317 17.39 -41.19 -32.72
CA GLU A 317 16.61 -40.05 -33.25
C GLU A 317 15.09 -40.26 -33.08
N THR A 318 14.58 -41.49 -33.28
CA THR A 318 13.17 -41.79 -33.01
C THR A 318 12.81 -41.77 -31.52
N GLU A 319 13.72 -42.23 -30.64
CA GLU A 319 13.50 -42.23 -29.18
C GLU A 319 13.55 -40.81 -28.60
N SER A 320 14.50 -39.98 -29.03
CA SER A 320 14.57 -38.56 -28.65
C SER A 320 13.35 -37.77 -29.16
N ALA A 321 12.92 -37.99 -30.40
CA ALA A 321 11.68 -37.39 -30.92
C ALA A 321 10.42 -37.86 -30.17
N ALA A 322 10.39 -39.12 -29.72
CA ALA A 322 9.30 -39.65 -28.90
C ALA A 322 9.30 -39.04 -27.48
N GLN A 323 10.48 -38.82 -26.88
CA GLN A 323 10.62 -38.16 -25.59
C GLN A 323 10.19 -36.69 -25.66
N GLU A 324 10.57 -35.95 -26.71
CA GLU A 324 10.14 -34.57 -26.92
C GLU A 324 8.61 -34.46 -27.07
N LYS A 325 8.00 -35.33 -27.90
CA LYS A 325 6.53 -35.39 -28.04
C LYS A 325 5.84 -35.74 -26.73
N ALA A 326 6.41 -36.61 -25.90
CA ALA A 326 5.87 -36.95 -24.59
C ALA A 326 5.94 -35.78 -23.59
N ILE A 327 7.02 -35.01 -23.60
CA ILE A 327 7.19 -33.80 -22.78
C ILE A 327 6.19 -32.72 -23.20
N GLU A 328 6.00 -32.52 -24.50
CA GLU A 328 5.04 -31.57 -25.04
C GLU A 328 3.60 -31.95 -24.70
N LYS A 329 3.25 -33.23 -24.83
CA LYS A 329 1.93 -33.76 -24.42
C LYS A 329 1.67 -33.58 -22.91
N LYS A 330 2.69 -33.73 -22.06
CA LYS A 330 2.59 -33.44 -20.61
C LYS A 330 2.35 -31.95 -20.34
N LYS A 331 3.03 -31.03 -21.05
CA LYS A 331 2.81 -29.58 -20.92
C LYS A 331 1.39 -29.18 -21.35
N ILE A 332 0.89 -29.72 -22.47
CA ILE A 332 -0.46 -29.47 -22.97
C ILE A 332 -1.52 -29.97 -21.97
N ASN A 333 -1.35 -31.19 -21.43
CA ASN A 333 -2.26 -31.73 -20.43
C ASN A 333 -2.25 -30.91 -19.12
N ALA A 334 -1.08 -30.42 -18.70
CA ALA A 334 -0.97 -29.54 -17.53
C ALA A 334 -1.71 -28.21 -17.77
N ALA A 335 -1.54 -27.59 -18.94
CA ALA A 335 -2.24 -26.37 -19.34
C ALA A 335 -3.76 -26.58 -19.39
N TYR A 336 -4.23 -27.70 -19.98
CA TYR A 336 -5.64 -28.06 -20.03
C TYR A 336 -6.24 -28.27 -18.62
N SER A 337 -5.49 -28.90 -17.71
CA SER A 337 -5.93 -29.07 -16.32
C SER A 337 -6.06 -27.73 -15.58
N ALA A 338 -5.18 -26.78 -15.86
CA ALA A 338 -5.20 -25.45 -15.25
C ALA A 338 -6.36 -24.60 -15.77
N THR A 339 -6.63 -24.64 -17.08
CA THR A 339 -7.78 -23.94 -17.68
C THR A 339 -9.11 -24.55 -17.23
N LYS A 340 -9.20 -25.87 -17.10
CA LYS A 340 -10.39 -26.54 -16.53
C LYS A 340 -10.64 -26.13 -15.07
N LYS A 341 -9.60 -25.97 -14.25
CA LYS A 341 -9.71 -25.45 -12.87
C LYS A 341 -10.14 -23.99 -12.82
N LEU A 342 -9.68 -23.14 -13.75
CA LEU A 342 -10.11 -21.75 -13.88
C LEU A 342 -11.59 -21.65 -14.27
N LYS A 343 -12.01 -22.39 -15.31
CA LYS A 343 -13.42 -22.45 -15.73
C LYS A 343 -14.34 -22.97 -14.63
N LYS A 344 -13.90 -23.97 -13.85
CA LYS A 344 -14.66 -24.46 -12.69
C LYS A 344 -14.82 -23.38 -11.61
N LYS A 345 -13.76 -22.63 -11.30
CA LYS A 345 -13.82 -21.50 -10.36
C LYS A 345 -14.71 -20.36 -10.86
N GLU A 346 -14.72 -20.09 -12.15
CA GLU A 346 -15.63 -19.12 -12.76
C GLU A 346 -17.09 -19.60 -12.69
N ALA A 347 -17.36 -20.86 -13.03
CA ALA A 347 -18.70 -21.45 -12.92
C ALA A 347 -19.21 -21.48 -11.46
N GLU A 348 -18.34 -21.79 -10.49
CA GLU A 348 -18.68 -21.72 -9.06
C GLU A 348 -18.97 -20.28 -8.61
N LYS A 349 -18.23 -19.28 -9.12
CA LYS A 349 -18.52 -17.87 -8.87
C LYS A 349 -19.84 -17.42 -9.49
N VAL A 350 -20.14 -17.85 -10.72
CA VAL A 350 -21.41 -17.54 -11.39
C VAL A 350 -22.58 -18.24 -10.70
N ALA A 351 -22.41 -19.48 -10.25
CA ALA A 351 -23.43 -20.20 -9.48
C ALA A 351 -23.65 -19.59 -8.09
N ALA A 352 -22.59 -19.11 -7.43
CA ALA A 352 -22.70 -18.35 -6.18
C ALA A 352 -23.43 -17.02 -6.40
N ALA A 353 -23.14 -16.30 -7.49
CA ALA A 353 -23.85 -15.09 -7.87
C ALA A 353 -25.33 -15.37 -8.19
N ALA A 354 -25.65 -16.44 -8.93
CA ALA A 354 -27.02 -16.85 -9.22
C ALA A 354 -27.79 -17.25 -7.95
N LYS A 355 -27.15 -17.96 -7.01
CA LYS A 355 -27.76 -18.28 -5.70
C LYS A 355 -28.00 -17.04 -4.84
N SER A 356 -27.14 -16.02 -4.91
CA SER A 356 -27.40 -14.73 -4.25
C SER A 356 -28.55 -13.95 -4.88
N VAL A 357 -28.82 -14.14 -6.18
CA VAL A 357 -29.96 -13.53 -6.88
C VAL A 357 -31.27 -14.28 -6.58
N GLN A 358 -31.22 -15.60 -6.33
CA GLN A 358 -32.40 -16.38 -5.94
C GLN A 358 -32.79 -16.23 -4.46
N ASN A 359 -31.83 -15.98 -3.57
CA ASN A 359 -32.08 -15.80 -2.12
C ASN A 359 -32.15 -14.32 -1.67
N GLY A 360 -32.07 -13.36 -2.60
CA GLY A 360 -32.21 -11.93 -2.34
C GLY A 360 -33.52 -11.39 -2.92
N GLY A 361 -34.34 -10.80 -2.04
CA GLY A 361 -35.65 -10.23 -2.36
C GLY A 361 -35.66 -9.28 -3.57
N GLY A 362 -36.82 -9.23 -4.21
CA GLY A 362 -37.06 -8.63 -5.52
C GLY A 362 -36.41 -7.27 -5.76
N LEU A 363 -35.90 -7.10 -6.99
CA LEU A 363 -35.50 -5.84 -7.59
C LEU A 363 -36.67 -4.83 -7.51
N SER A 364 -36.61 -3.88 -6.59
CA SER A 364 -37.45 -2.68 -6.62
C SER A 364 -36.74 -1.62 -7.45
N VAL A 365 -37.14 -1.47 -8.71
CA VAL A 365 -36.77 -0.32 -9.55
C VAL A 365 -37.63 0.86 -9.10
N THR A 366 -37.01 1.86 -8.47
CA THR A 366 -37.65 3.14 -8.15
C THR A 366 -37.42 4.12 -9.29
N THR A 367 -38.48 4.45 -10.04
CA THR A 367 -38.53 5.64 -10.89
C THR A 367 -39.00 6.86 -10.08
N LYS A 368 -38.68 8.07 -10.56
CA LYS A 368 -38.74 9.37 -9.85
C LYS A 368 -40.10 9.87 -9.32
N GLU A 369 -41.14 9.04 -9.32
CA GLU A 369 -42.44 9.38 -8.73
C GLU A 369 -42.92 8.21 -7.86
N GLY A 370 -42.97 8.44 -6.55
CA GLY A 370 -43.10 7.40 -5.52
C GLY A 370 -44.46 6.68 -5.48
N LYS A 371 -44.74 5.79 -6.44
CA LYS A 371 -45.82 4.79 -6.36
C LYS A 371 -45.29 3.37 -6.54
N LYS A 372 -45.47 2.53 -5.51
CA LYS A 372 -45.17 1.09 -5.53
C LYS A 372 -46.32 0.34 -6.21
N ILE A 373 -46.06 -0.37 -7.31
CA ILE A 373 -47.04 -1.24 -7.98
C ILE A 373 -46.74 -2.70 -7.64
N ASN A 374 -47.74 -3.42 -7.15
CA ASN A 374 -47.64 -4.83 -6.75
C ASN A 374 -47.90 -5.73 -7.97
N LYS A 375 -46.95 -6.62 -8.30
CA LYS A 375 -46.82 -7.30 -9.60
C LYS A 375 -47.75 -8.53 -9.78
N HIS A 376 -48.97 -8.48 -9.25
CA HIS A 376 -49.93 -9.60 -9.30
C HIS A 376 -51.16 -9.38 -10.21
N LYS A 377 -51.18 -8.34 -11.04
CA LYS A 377 -52.25 -8.09 -12.02
C LYS A 377 -51.73 -7.77 -13.42
N LEU A 378 -51.01 -8.71 -14.03
CA LEU A 378 -50.86 -8.76 -15.50
C LEU A 378 -50.88 -10.23 -15.96
N LYS A 379 -52.08 -10.74 -16.19
CA LYS A 379 -52.38 -11.87 -17.06
C LYS A 379 -53.64 -11.50 -17.81
N ARG A 380 -53.60 -11.65 -19.15
CA ARG A 380 -54.60 -11.26 -20.17
C ARG A 380 -54.53 -9.76 -20.48
N ASP A 381 -54.18 -9.30 -21.69
CA ASP A 381 -54.24 -9.88 -23.04
C ASP A 381 -52.95 -9.64 -23.84
#